data_AF-A0A1V5QG65-F1
#
_entry.id   AF-A0A1V5QG65-F1
#
_cell.length_a   1.000
_cell.length_b   1.000
_cell.length_c   1.000
_cell.angle_alpha   90.00
_cell.angle_beta   90.00
_cell.angle_gamma   90.00
#
_symmetry.space_group_name_H-M   'P 1'
#
loop_
_entity.id
_entity.type
_entity.pdbx_description
1 polymer ?
#
loop_
_entity_poly.entity_id
_entity_poly.type
_entity_poly.pdbx_seq_one_letter_code
_entity_poly.pdbx_strand_id
1 'polypeptide(L)'
;MVSAAINRGDGLDDIRNITIRNIRGYCAGGHHIVRFLNASGLRIHDVLLDGLIDTSGSAKPGRAAIKIGDSNPRWGGVTPLGDTCRIVISNIMSRSQHTVLIAGSLSESIVSNVIKYDAEGPPITFESGEQNIRNVVFANLQGMPPAGE
;
A
#
# COMPACT_ATOMS: atom_id res chain seq x y z
N MET A 1 -19.74 -6.56 -6.63
CA MET A 1 -19.68 -6.56 -5.16
C MET A 1 -19.55 -8.01 -4.74
N VAL A 2 -18.42 -8.42 -4.17
CA VAL A 2 -18.33 -9.75 -3.53
C VAL A 2 -18.94 -9.57 -2.13
N SER A 3 -19.73 -10.55 -1.68
CA SER A 3 -20.54 -10.54 -0.46
C SER A 3 -19.87 -9.88 0.75
N ALA A 4 -20.67 -9.22 1.60
CA ALA A 4 -20.22 -8.59 2.84
C ALA A 4 -19.20 -9.49 3.58
N ALA A 5 -18.06 -8.90 3.94
CA ALA A 5 -17.02 -9.64 4.64
C ALA A 5 -17.56 -10.06 6.01
N ILE A 6 -17.63 -11.37 6.26
CA ILE A 6 -18.03 -11.92 7.56
C ILE A 6 -16.74 -12.05 8.38
N ASN A 7 -16.71 -11.49 9.57
CA ASN A 7 -15.68 -11.73 10.56
C ASN A 7 -16.19 -12.82 11.50
N ARG A 8 -15.69 -14.05 11.35
CA ARG A 8 -16.07 -15.21 12.19
C ARG A 8 -15.47 -15.15 13.60
N GLY A 9 -14.73 -14.09 13.93
CA GLY A 9 -14.04 -13.95 15.21
C GLY A 9 -12.70 -14.66 15.24
N ASP A 10 -11.94 -14.42 16.31
CA ASP A 10 -10.69 -15.09 16.64
C ASP A 10 -9.63 -15.13 15.51
N GLY A 11 -9.67 -14.13 14.62
CA GLY A 11 -8.75 -14.01 13.48
C GLY A 11 -8.90 -15.11 12.41
N LEU A 12 -10.05 -15.80 12.37
CA LEU A 12 -10.32 -16.88 11.42
C LEU A 12 -10.42 -16.41 9.97
N ASP A 13 -10.71 -15.13 9.76
CA ASP A 13 -10.83 -14.46 8.46
C ASP A 13 -9.70 -13.46 8.20
N ASP A 14 -8.68 -13.43 9.07
CA ASP A 14 -7.53 -12.55 8.90
C ASP A 14 -6.69 -12.97 7.69
N ILE A 15 -6.21 -11.99 6.94
CA ILE A 15 -5.29 -12.21 5.83
C ILE A 15 -3.87 -12.18 6.40
N ARG A 16 -3.24 -13.35 6.49
CA ARG A 16 -1.94 -13.50 7.13
C ARG A 16 -1.03 -14.53 6.52
N ASN A 17 0.26 -14.42 6.82
CA ASN A 17 1.32 -15.31 6.36
C ASN A 17 1.46 -15.31 4.83
N ILE A 18 1.39 -14.12 4.24
CA ILE A 18 1.41 -13.94 2.78
C ILE A 18 2.79 -13.47 2.33
N THR A 19 3.31 -14.05 1.24
CA THR A 19 4.50 -13.54 0.54
C THR A 19 4.13 -13.19 -0.90
N ILE A 20 4.40 -11.95 -1.28
CA ILE A 20 4.24 -11.41 -2.63
C ILE A 20 5.63 -11.00 -3.10
N ARG A 21 6.09 -11.52 -4.25
CA ARG A 21 7.44 -11.25 -4.73
C ARG A 21 7.56 -11.24 -6.24
N ASN A 22 8.57 -10.51 -6.74
CA ASN A 22 8.95 -10.46 -8.15
C ASN A 22 7.79 -10.02 -9.07
N ILE A 23 7.06 -8.98 -8.65
CA ILE A 23 5.91 -8.47 -9.40
C ILE A 23 6.38 -7.43 -10.43
N ARG A 24 5.95 -7.58 -11.68
CA ARG A 24 6.10 -6.58 -12.74
C ARG A 24 4.76 -6.37 -13.42
N GLY A 25 4.29 -5.13 -13.51
CA GLY A 25 3.04 -4.84 -14.18
C GLY A 25 2.51 -3.44 -13.91
N TYR A 26 1.29 -3.19 -14.41
CA TYR A 26 0.57 -1.95 -14.21
C TYR A 26 -0.94 -2.20 -14.19
N CYS A 27 -1.71 -1.24 -13.68
CA CYS A 27 -3.17 -1.30 -13.71
C CYS A 27 -3.71 -0.49 -14.90
N ALA A 28 -4.24 -1.17 -15.93
CA ALA A 28 -4.79 -0.51 -17.11
C ALA A 28 -5.97 0.42 -16.81
N GLY A 29 -6.74 0.13 -15.76
CA GLY A 29 -7.85 0.97 -15.29
C GLY A 29 -7.42 2.18 -14.46
N GLY A 30 -6.10 2.42 -14.30
CA GLY A 30 -5.59 3.56 -13.52
C GLY A 30 -5.76 3.42 -12.01
N HIS A 31 -6.08 2.22 -11.50
CA HIS A 31 -6.22 1.97 -10.06
C HIS A 31 -4.86 1.67 -9.41
N HIS A 32 -4.77 0.58 -8.64
CA HIS A 32 -3.59 0.24 -7.87
C HIS A 32 -3.07 -1.13 -8.28
N ILE A 33 -1.76 -1.37 -8.17
CA ILE A 33 -1.16 -2.67 -8.52
C ILE A 33 -1.40 -3.68 -7.38
N VAL A 34 -0.96 -3.36 -6.16
CA VAL A 34 -1.23 -4.17 -4.96
C VAL A 34 -2.03 -3.37 -3.95
N ARG A 35 -3.03 -4.02 -3.33
CA ARG A 35 -3.93 -3.41 -2.35
C ARG A 35 -4.02 -4.29 -1.11
N PHE A 36 -3.61 -3.77 0.03
CA PHE A 36 -3.89 -4.36 1.34
C PHE A 36 -5.11 -3.65 1.91
N LEU A 37 -6.28 -4.29 1.80
CA LEU A 37 -7.56 -3.72 2.23
C LEU A 37 -8.24 -4.64 3.23
N ASN A 38 -8.59 -4.05 4.35
CA ASN A 38 -9.38 -4.68 5.39
C ASN A 38 -10.37 -3.66 5.94
N ALA A 39 -11.44 -4.19 6.53
CA ALA A 39 -12.54 -3.46 7.11
C ALA A 39 -13.23 -4.36 8.14
N SER A 40 -14.16 -3.80 8.91
CA SER A 40 -15.08 -4.57 9.76
C SER A 40 -14.37 -5.50 10.77
N GLY A 41 -13.25 -5.05 11.33
CA GLY A 41 -12.46 -5.79 12.32
C GLY A 41 -11.65 -6.95 11.76
N LEU A 42 -11.61 -7.14 10.44
CA LEU A 42 -10.67 -8.06 9.79
C LEU A 42 -9.27 -7.46 9.79
N ARG A 43 -8.27 -8.30 9.99
CA ARG A 43 -6.88 -7.87 10.05
C ARG A 43 -6.07 -8.32 8.85
N ILE A 44 -5.03 -7.56 8.54
CA ILE A 44 -3.96 -7.95 7.63
C ILE A 44 -2.67 -7.90 8.41
N HIS A 45 -1.98 -9.04 8.51
CA HIS A 45 -0.71 -9.07 9.22
C HIS A 45 0.22 -10.19 8.78
N ASP A 46 1.51 -10.08 9.13
CA ASP A 46 2.54 -11.06 8.76
C ASP A 46 2.61 -11.22 7.22
N VAL A 47 2.81 -10.08 6.54
CA VAL A 47 2.88 -10.01 5.08
C VAL A 47 4.25 -9.51 4.64
N LEU A 48 4.87 -10.22 3.70
CA LEU A 48 6.06 -9.78 2.98
C LEU A 48 5.67 -9.41 1.54
N LEU A 49 5.99 -8.19 1.13
CA LEU A 49 5.98 -7.75 -0.26
C LEU A 49 7.40 -7.31 -0.65
N ASP A 50 8.03 -8.09 -1.51
CA ASP A 50 9.43 -7.89 -1.89
C ASP A 50 9.62 -7.92 -3.41
N GLY A 51 9.94 -6.76 -4.00
CA GLY A 51 10.12 -6.63 -5.43
C GLY A 51 8.80 -6.34 -6.15
N LEU A 52 8.55 -5.06 -6.41
CA LEU A 52 7.47 -4.60 -7.29
C LEU A 52 8.00 -3.52 -8.23
N ILE A 53 7.89 -3.77 -9.54
CA ILE A 53 8.24 -2.83 -10.59
C ILE A 53 6.98 -2.44 -11.35
N ASP A 54 6.60 -1.18 -11.23
CA ASP A 54 5.56 -0.55 -12.04
C ASP A 54 6.04 -0.39 -13.49
N THR A 55 5.26 -0.92 -14.43
CA THR A 55 5.55 -0.83 -15.87
C THR A 55 4.55 0.06 -16.62
N SER A 56 3.82 0.94 -15.92
CA SER A 56 2.92 1.90 -16.56
C SER A 56 3.68 2.85 -17.48
N GLY A 57 3.04 3.30 -18.57
CA GLY A 57 3.59 4.35 -19.43
C GLY A 57 3.42 5.74 -18.78
N SER A 58 4.30 6.69 -19.10
CA SER A 58 4.26 8.06 -18.55
C SER A 58 2.93 8.79 -18.82
N ALA A 59 2.27 8.50 -19.95
CA ALA A 59 0.99 9.11 -20.30
C ALA A 59 -0.22 8.61 -19.48
N LYS A 60 -0.10 7.47 -18.78
CA LYS A 60 -1.20 6.87 -18.01
C LYS A 60 -0.68 6.20 -16.72
N PRO A 61 -0.19 6.98 -15.75
CA PRO A 61 0.27 6.43 -14.48
C PRO A 61 -0.90 5.83 -13.71
N GLY A 62 -0.65 4.76 -12.96
CA GLY A 62 -1.60 4.24 -11.97
C GLY A 62 -1.80 5.22 -10.82
N ARG A 63 -2.91 5.06 -10.08
CA ARG A 63 -3.18 5.83 -8.85
C ARG A 63 -2.14 5.50 -7.78
N ALA A 64 -1.87 4.22 -7.53
CA ALA A 64 -0.73 3.83 -6.70
C ALA A 64 -0.10 2.49 -7.09
N ALA A 65 1.20 2.32 -6.88
CA ALA A 65 1.78 0.98 -6.93
C ALA A 65 1.22 0.13 -5.77
N ILE A 66 1.27 0.66 -4.55
CA ILE A 66 0.78 -0.01 -3.35
C ILE A 66 -0.22 0.89 -2.65
N LYS A 67 -1.39 0.35 -2.31
CA LYS A 67 -2.36 1.00 -1.41
C LYS A 67 -2.53 0.18 -0.13
N ILE A 68 -2.45 0.85 1.01
CA ILE A 68 -2.62 0.29 2.36
C ILE A 68 -3.86 0.93 2.99
N GLY A 69 -4.86 0.12 3.32
CA GLY A 69 -6.13 0.55 3.89
C GLY A 69 -7.00 1.37 2.93
N ASP A 70 -8.13 1.86 3.45
CA ASP A 70 -9.04 2.78 2.76
C ASP A 70 -9.70 3.71 3.79
N SER A 71 -9.98 4.95 3.42
CA SER A 71 -10.58 5.96 4.31
C SER A 71 -12.05 6.20 3.99
N ASN A 72 -12.57 5.61 2.90
CA ASN A 72 -13.94 5.82 2.47
C ASN A 72 -14.91 5.11 3.43
N PRO A 73 -15.84 5.85 4.06
CA PRO A 73 -16.80 5.27 4.99
C PRO A 73 -17.69 4.18 4.36
N ARG A 74 -17.91 4.24 3.04
CA ARG A 74 -18.70 3.20 2.32
C ARG A 74 -18.01 1.84 2.31
N TRP A 75 -16.71 1.80 2.55
CA TRP A 75 -15.90 0.57 2.56
C TRP A 75 -15.41 0.19 3.96
N GLY A 76 -15.93 0.83 5.01
CA GLY A 76 -15.54 0.61 6.41
C GLY A 76 -14.64 1.69 7.00
N GLY A 77 -14.12 2.61 6.18
CA GLY A 77 -13.27 3.71 6.63
C GLY A 77 -11.93 3.25 7.21
N VAL A 78 -11.25 4.18 7.89
CA VAL A 78 -9.93 3.94 8.47
C VAL A 78 -10.04 2.91 9.60
N THR A 79 -9.34 1.78 9.47
CA THR A 79 -9.29 0.74 10.50
C THR A 79 -8.45 1.17 11.70
N PRO A 80 -8.72 0.66 12.92
CA PRO A 80 -7.88 0.89 14.09
C PRO A 80 -6.39 0.52 13.91
N LEU A 81 -5.51 1.22 14.62
CA LEU A 81 -4.08 0.87 14.70
C LEU A 81 -3.88 -0.53 15.28
N GLY A 82 -3.25 -1.42 14.51
CA GLY A 82 -3.04 -2.82 14.87
C GLY A 82 -3.85 -3.81 14.02
N ASP A 83 -4.84 -3.33 13.27
CA ASP A 83 -5.58 -4.16 12.31
C ASP A 83 -4.76 -4.44 11.06
N THR A 84 -3.99 -3.44 10.60
CA THR A 84 -3.05 -3.56 9.48
C THR A 84 -1.63 -3.39 10.02
N CYS A 85 -0.91 -4.50 10.21
CA CYS A 85 0.38 -4.47 10.91
C CYS A 85 1.35 -5.58 10.51
N ARG A 86 2.62 -5.51 10.94
CA ARG A 86 3.64 -6.52 10.61
C ARG A 86 3.73 -6.80 9.12
N ILE A 87 3.72 -5.72 8.33
CA ILE A 87 3.89 -5.76 6.89
C ILE A 87 5.29 -5.26 6.56
N VAL A 88 6.05 -6.05 5.82
CA VAL A 88 7.37 -5.65 5.28
C VAL A 88 7.22 -5.42 3.80
N ILE A 89 7.42 -4.18 3.37
CA ILE A 89 7.41 -3.75 1.97
C ILE A 89 8.83 -3.35 1.61
N SER A 90 9.43 -4.04 0.64
CA SER A 90 10.80 -3.77 0.21
C SER A 90 10.96 -3.82 -1.31
N ASN A 91 11.92 -3.05 -1.80
CA ASN A 91 12.41 -3.09 -3.19
C ASN A 91 11.31 -2.73 -4.19
N ILE A 92 10.82 -1.49 -4.06
CA ILE A 92 9.71 -0.97 -4.85
C ILE A 92 10.21 0.09 -5.81
N MET A 93 9.84 -0.02 -7.09
CA MET A 93 10.13 0.99 -8.10
C MET A 93 8.85 1.36 -8.84
N SER A 94 8.43 2.63 -8.75
CA SER A 94 7.16 3.06 -9.33
C SER A 94 7.18 4.48 -9.89
N ARG A 95 6.37 4.68 -10.94
CA ARG A 95 6.03 5.99 -11.48
C ARG A 95 4.55 6.35 -11.31
N SER A 96 3.83 5.58 -10.51
CA SER A 96 2.44 5.87 -10.14
C SER A 96 2.36 7.21 -9.39
N GLN A 97 1.17 7.82 -9.39
CA GLN A 97 0.91 9.08 -8.67
C GLN A 97 1.35 8.97 -7.21
N HIS A 98 1.03 7.85 -6.57
CA HIS A 98 1.57 7.47 -5.27
C HIS A 98 2.39 6.17 -5.40
N THR A 99 3.62 6.13 -4.92
CA THR A 99 4.35 4.84 -4.92
C THR A 99 3.79 3.93 -3.82
N VAL A 100 3.81 4.40 -2.57
CA VAL A 100 3.09 3.79 -1.47
C VAL A 100 2.07 4.78 -0.92
N LEU A 101 0.79 4.46 -1.09
CA LEU A 101 -0.34 5.22 -0.56
C LEU A 101 -0.85 4.56 0.72
N ILE A 102 -0.73 5.25 1.85
CA ILE A 102 -1.33 4.83 3.12
C ILE A 102 -2.63 5.60 3.30
N ALA A 103 -3.72 4.94 2.95
CA ALA A 103 -5.08 5.46 2.96
C ALA A 103 -5.93 4.87 4.10
N GLY A 104 -5.34 4.11 5.02
CA GLY A 104 -5.92 3.71 6.29
C GLY A 104 -4.88 3.82 7.40
N SER A 105 -4.89 2.90 8.35
CA SER A 105 -3.85 2.80 9.38
C SER A 105 -2.78 1.77 9.03
N LEU A 106 -1.58 1.95 9.60
CA LEU A 106 -0.48 0.99 9.50
C LEU A 106 0.35 1.02 10.79
N SER A 107 0.67 -0.16 11.34
CA SER A 107 1.55 -0.24 12.51
C SER A 107 2.55 -1.39 12.50
N GLU A 108 3.60 -1.29 13.32
CA GLU A 108 4.59 -2.36 13.53
C GLU A 108 5.16 -2.91 12.22
N SER A 109 5.52 -2.03 11.28
CA SER A 109 5.77 -2.38 9.87
C SER A 109 7.03 -1.72 9.35
N ILE A 110 7.52 -2.19 8.21
CA ILE A 110 8.71 -1.63 7.55
C ILE A 110 8.38 -1.36 6.09
N VAL A 111 8.71 -0.16 5.62
CA VAL A 111 8.67 0.21 4.20
C VAL A 111 10.05 0.72 3.83
N SER A 112 10.78 -0.05 3.02
CA SER A 112 12.18 0.25 2.69
C SER A 112 12.51 0.09 1.22
N ASN A 113 13.58 0.76 0.78
CA ASN A 113 14.12 0.65 -0.58
C ASN A 113 13.05 0.97 -1.63
N VAL A 114 12.50 2.19 -1.54
CA VAL A 114 11.42 2.65 -2.42
C VAL A 114 11.94 3.75 -3.32
N ILE A 115 11.84 3.53 -4.63
CA ILE A 115 12.18 4.50 -5.66
C ILE A 115 10.90 4.95 -6.35
N LYS A 116 10.57 6.22 -6.20
CA LYS A 116 9.59 6.91 -7.04
C LYS A 116 10.35 7.60 -8.16
N TYR A 117 10.00 7.34 -9.41
CA TYR A 117 10.67 7.93 -10.57
C TYR A 117 9.67 8.45 -11.58
N ASP A 118 10.06 9.44 -12.37
CA ASP A 118 9.25 9.98 -13.48
C ASP A 118 7.84 10.42 -13.03
N ALA A 119 7.72 10.86 -11.77
CA ALA A 119 6.47 11.32 -11.18
C ALA A 119 6.77 12.25 -10.00
N GLU A 120 5.96 13.30 -9.86
CA GLU A 120 6.08 14.26 -8.76
C GLU A 120 5.61 13.70 -7.41
N GLY A 121 6.14 14.26 -6.33
CA GLY A 121 5.73 13.98 -4.96
C GLY A 121 6.61 12.95 -4.23
N PRO A 122 6.35 12.72 -2.94
CA PRO A 122 7.13 11.80 -2.12
C PRO A 122 6.86 10.33 -2.48
N PRO A 123 7.80 9.41 -2.20
CA PRO A 123 7.58 7.97 -2.35
C PRO A 123 6.45 7.42 -1.46
N ILE A 124 6.23 8.02 -0.29
CA ILE A 124 5.18 7.65 0.67
C ILE A 124 4.16 8.79 0.78
N THR A 125 2.88 8.47 0.75
CA THR A 125 1.80 9.44 0.96
C THR A 125 0.87 8.97 2.09
N PHE A 126 0.57 9.86 3.05
CA PHE A 126 -0.32 9.60 4.18
C PHE A 126 -1.70 10.24 3.95
N GLU A 127 -2.58 9.58 3.21
CA GLU A 127 -3.91 10.12 2.87
C GLU A 127 -4.85 10.17 4.09
N SER A 128 -4.69 9.25 5.04
CA SER A 128 -5.45 9.26 6.31
C SER A 128 -4.77 10.06 7.43
N GLY A 129 -3.65 10.73 7.16
CA GLY A 129 -2.88 11.48 8.14
C GLY A 129 -1.95 10.62 9.01
N GLU A 130 -0.86 11.22 9.47
CA GLU A 130 0.23 10.56 10.18
C GLU A 130 -0.18 9.98 11.55
N GLN A 131 -1.25 10.50 12.16
CA GLN A 131 -1.80 9.96 13.41
C GLN A 131 -2.27 8.50 13.30
N ASN A 132 -2.48 8.00 12.08
CA ASN A 132 -2.85 6.62 11.80
C ASN A 132 -1.65 5.70 11.55
N ILE A 133 -0.44 6.16 11.89
CA ILE A 133 0.82 5.43 11.74
C ILE A 133 1.47 5.23 13.10
N ARG A 134 1.91 4.01 13.43
CA ARG A 134 2.60 3.71 14.70
C ARG A 134 3.72 2.70 14.52
N ASN A 135 4.92 3.00 15.00
CA ASN A 135 6.07 2.08 14.94
C ASN A 135 6.32 1.55 13.52
N VAL A 136 6.29 2.45 12.52
CA VAL A 136 6.61 2.11 11.13
C VAL A 136 7.97 2.68 10.79
N VAL A 137 8.86 1.84 10.30
CA VAL A 137 10.18 2.25 9.81
C VAL A 137 10.09 2.56 8.32
N PHE A 138 10.47 3.78 7.96
CA PHE A 138 10.63 4.22 6.59
C PHE A 138 12.12 4.43 6.31
N ALA A 139 12.70 3.67 5.38
CA ALA A 139 14.14 3.71 5.12
C ALA A 139 14.47 3.65 3.62
N ASN A 140 15.55 4.30 3.20
CA ASN A 140 16.03 4.28 1.81
C ASN A 140 14.92 4.65 0.80
N LEU A 141 14.30 5.81 1.03
CA LEU A 141 13.25 6.36 0.17
C LEU A 141 13.85 7.38 -0.79
N GLN A 142 13.70 7.17 -2.09
CA GLN A 142 14.21 8.07 -3.12
C GLN A 142 13.08 8.55 -4.02
N GLY A 143 12.87 9.87 -4.07
CA GLY A 143 12.11 10.52 -5.13
C GLY A 143 13.06 10.98 -6.24
N MET A 144 12.75 10.63 -7.48
CA MET A 144 13.44 11.10 -8.69
C MET A 144 12.39 11.85 -9.51
N PRO A 145 12.43 13.20 -9.51
CA PRO A 145 11.50 13.98 -10.32
C PRO A 145 11.65 13.62 -11.80
N PRO A 146 10.63 13.88 -12.64
CA PRO A 146 10.77 13.77 -14.08
C PRO A 146 12.00 14.54 -14.55
N ALA A 147 12.80 13.97 -15.46
CA ALA A 147 13.86 14.72 -16.10
C ALA A 147 13.20 15.89 -16.83
N GLY A 148 13.60 17.13 -16.51
CA GLY A 148 13.14 18.29 -17.26
C GLY A 148 13.49 18.13 -18.73
N GLU A 149 12.53 18.41 -19.61
CA GLU A 149 12.80 18.63 -21.04
C GLU A 149 13.53 19.96 -21.26
#